data_AF-A0A0D8XN38-F1
#
_entry.id   AF-A0A0D8XN38-F1
#
_cell.length_a   1.000
_cell.length_b   1.000
_cell.length_c   1.000
_cell.angle_alpha   90.00
_cell.angle_beta   90.00
_cell.angle_gamma   90.00
#
_symmetry.space_group_name_H-M   'P 1'
#
loop_
_entity.id
_entity.type
_entity.pdbx_description
1 polymer ?
#
loop_
_entity_poly.entity_id
_entity_poly.type
_entity_poly.pdbx_seq_one_letter_code
_entity_poly.pdbx_strand_id
1 'polypeptide(L)'
;MWYEPLNKFLLVRSAELDAETRFPLSPFKLINTRTDFPQLCTGIRTTDCTDKYKFDWITFGDQEQVRSVKEMTEISRFCHSKLNVATMSQLGRDSVLFAYRNKVVITNLEGCEKTKLSVFTFNFNIEYVHCMTDSILAFHPHGVQGRCLSNNTVTQDILDMSKIYRVIGNDRVITLKSHPLYSCEKYDICLLTGHEATPLE
;
A
#
# COMPACT_ATOMS: atom_id res chain seq x y z
N MET A 1 25.86 -21.85 6.86
CA MET A 1 24.87 -21.56 7.92
C MET A 1 25.02 -20.08 8.27
N TRP A 2 24.01 -19.26 7.98
CA TRP A 2 24.09 -17.79 8.10
C TRP A 2 23.45 -17.30 9.41
N TYR A 3 23.84 -17.86 10.55
CA TYR A 3 23.55 -17.25 11.87
C TYR A 3 24.34 -17.96 12.98
N GLU A 4 24.96 -17.18 13.88
CA GLU A 4 25.40 -17.64 15.19
C GLU A 4 24.53 -16.98 16.29
N PRO A 5 23.83 -17.75 17.12
CA PRO A 5 22.88 -17.24 18.11
C PRO A 5 23.62 -16.83 19.38
N LEU A 6 24.32 -15.69 19.37
CA LEU A 6 24.89 -15.14 20.60
C LEU A 6 24.02 -14.11 21.30
N ASN A 7 22.83 -13.74 20.77
CA ASN A 7 21.90 -12.78 21.41
C ASN A 7 22.59 -11.47 21.86
N LYS A 8 23.73 -11.12 21.27
CA LYS A 8 24.53 -9.95 21.67
C LYS A 8 24.31 -8.76 20.74
N PHE A 9 23.79 -8.96 19.52
CA PHE A 9 23.73 -7.89 18.50
C PHE A 9 22.49 -7.89 17.59
N LEU A 10 21.75 -8.99 17.45
CA LEU A 10 20.61 -9.08 16.52
C LEU A 10 19.47 -9.90 17.13
N LEU A 11 18.25 -9.35 17.11
CA LEU A 11 17.02 -10.05 17.45
C LEU A 11 16.34 -10.51 16.15
N VAL A 12 16.18 -11.82 15.99
CA VAL A 12 15.46 -12.40 14.85
C VAL A 12 14.14 -12.98 15.35
N ARG A 13 13.03 -12.54 14.74
CA ARG A 13 11.69 -13.10 14.96
C ARG A 13 11.18 -13.67 13.64
N SER A 14 10.46 -14.78 13.72
CA SER A 14 9.94 -15.49 12.56
C SER A 14 8.47 -15.81 12.77
N ALA A 15 7.71 -15.78 11.70
CA ALA A 15 6.30 -16.16 11.67
C ALA A 15 6.08 -17.19 10.55
N GLU A 16 5.35 -18.25 10.86
CA GLU A 16 5.06 -19.30 9.89
C GLU A 16 3.92 -18.89 8.95
N LEU A 17 4.16 -19.03 7.66
CA LEU A 17 3.18 -18.79 6.60
C LEU A 17 2.37 -20.05 6.30
N ASP A 18 1.15 -19.89 5.82
CA ASP A 18 0.33 -20.97 5.26
C ASP A 18 1.05 -21.57 4.03
N ALA A 19 1.03 -22.89 3.86
CA ALA A 19 1.63 -23.59 2.72
C ALA A 19 1.02 -23.17 1.37
N GLU A 20 -0.21 -22.66 1.38
CA GLU A 20 -0.90 -22.13 0.20
C GLU A 20 -0.40 -20.73 -0.21
N THR A 21 0.42 -20.07 0.61
CA THR A 21 0.92 -18.72 0.36
C THR A 21 1.77 -18.67 -0.90
N ARG A 22 1.43 -17.76 -1.84
CA ARG A 22 2.16 -17.54 -3.08
C ARG A 22 2.91 -16.21 -3.06
N PHE A 23 4.08 -16.19 -3.66
CA PHE A 23 4.91 -15.00 -3.83
C PHE A 23 4.84 -14.48 -5.28
N PRO A 24 5.00 -13.16 -5.51
CA PRO A 24 5.20 -12.11 -4.51
C PRO A 24 3.93 -11.82 -3.70
N LEU A 25 4.10 -11.48 -2.42
CA LEU A 25 2.99 -11.07 -1.57
C LEU A 25 2.49 -9.69 -2.01
N SER A 26 1.17 -9.55 -2.14
CA SER A 26 0.54 -8.26 -2.42
C SER A 26 -0.74 -8.07 -1.58
N PRO A 27 -0.81 -6.99 -0.77
CA PRO A 27 0.28 -6.04 -0.49
C PRO A 27 1.41 -6.71 0.31
N PHE A 28 2.57 -6.06 0.38
CA PHE A 28 3.64 -6.42 1.32
C PHE A 28 4.03 -5.15 2.07
N LYS A 29 3.36 -4.89 3.20
CA LYS A 29 3.57 -3.65 3.96
C LYS A 29 3.63 -3.90 5.46
N LEU A 30 4.73 -3.46 6.06
CA LEU A 30 4.88 -3.38 7.51
C LEU A 30 4.13 -2.15 8.03
N ILE A 31 3.30 -2.37 9.04
CA ILE A 31 2.48 -1.37 9.72
C ILE A 31 2.92 -1.32 11.18
N ASN A 32 3.30 -0.13 11.63
CA ASN A 32 3.69 0.08 13.02
C ASN A 32 2.43 0.17 13.88
N THR A 33 2.10 -0.93 14.54
CA THR A 33 0.99 -1.03 15.49
C THR A 33 1.43 -0.56 16.88
N ARG A 34 0.49 -0.39 17.82
CA ARG A 34 0.83 -0.02 19.22
C ARG A 34 1.41 -1.19 20.03
N THR A 35 1.89 -2.22 19.36
CA THR A 35 2.51 -3.43 19.94
C THR A 35 4.03 -3.31 19.87
N ASP A 36 4.74 -4.20 20.57
CA ASP A 36 6.20 -4.18 20.62
C ASP A 36 6.88 -4.38 19.26
N PHE A 37 6.18 -5.03 18.32
CA PHE A 37 6.65 -5.29 16.97
C PHE A 37 5.62 -4.85 15.92
N PRO A 38 6.07 -4.40 14.73
CA PRO A 38 5.17 -4.09 13.62
C PRO A 38 4.49 -5.36 13.10
N GLN A 39 3.34 -5.17 12.45
CA GLN A 39 2.60 -6.24 11.79
C GLN A 39 2.79 -6.15 10.28
N LEU A 40 2.84 -7.28 9.58
CA LEU A 40 2.96 -7.32 8.13
C LEU A 40 1.59 -7.64 7.52
N CYS A 41 1.08 -6.75 6.66
CA CYS A 41 -0.09 -7.04 5.84
C CYS A 41 0.31 -7.81 4.59
N THR A 42 -0.36 -8.93 4.31
CA THR A 42 -0.11 -9.79 3.13
C THR A 42 -1.33 -9.98 2.23
N GLY A 43 -2.46 -9.39 2.59
CA GLY A 43 -3.72 -9.56 1.88
C GLY A 43 -4.80 -8.64 2.41
N ILE A 44 -5.69 -8.24 1.50
CA ILE A 44 -6.91 -7.50 1.82
C ILE A 44 -8.06 -8.22 1.12
N ARG A 45 -9.15 -8.46 1.84
CA ARG A 45 -10.36 -9.12 1.35
C ARG A 45 -11.57 -8.24 1.56
N THR A 46 -12.53 -8.32 0.64
CA THR A 46 -13.85 -7.71 0.83
C THR A 46 -14.61 -8.42 1.95
N THR A 47 -15.62 -7.78 2.51
CA THR A 47 -16.59 -8.45 3.40
C THR A 47 -18.00 -8.22 2.86
N ASP A 48 -19.00 -8.82 3.50
CA ASP A 48 -20.41 -8.55 3.18
C ASP A 48 -20.82 -7.11 3.52
N CYS A 49 -20.07 -6.43 4.40
CA CYS A 49 -20.25 -5.02 4.70
C CYS A 49 -19.41 -4.16 3.73
N THR A 50 -20.05 -3.20 3.08
CA THR A 50 -19.44 -2.36 2.03
C THR A 50 -18.32 -1.45 2.54
N ASP A 51 -18.36 -1.09 3.82
CA ASP A 51 -17.45 -0.17 4.51
C ASP A 51 -16.40 -0.92 5.35
N LYS A 52 -16.31 -2.24 5.17
CA LYS A 52 -15.41 -3.10 5.95
C LYS A 52 -14.61 -4.04 5.07
N TYR A 53 -13.32 -4.09 5.38
CA TYR A 53 -12.34 -4.95 4.74
C TYR A 53 -11.71 -5.87 5.79
N LYS A 54 -11.27 -7.05 5.35
CA LYS A 54 -10.54 -7.99 6.19
C LYS A 54 -9.08 -8.01 5.76
N PHE A 55 -8.19 -7.67 6.68
CA PHE A 55 -6.75 -7.75 6.48
C PHE A 55 -6.20 -9.11 6.88
N ASP A 56 -5.26 -9.62 6.09
CA ASP A 56 -4.46 -10.78 6.43
C ASP A 56 -3.17 -10.27 7.09
N TRP A 57 -3.12 -10.31 8.42
CA TRP A 57 -2.01 -9.84 9.23
C TRP A 57 -1.09 -11.00 9.64
N ILE A 58 0.21 -10.75 9.56
CA ILE A 58 1.25 -11.56 10.17
C ILE A 58 1.81 -10.78 11.36
N THR A 59 1.78 -11.42 12.53
CA THR A 59 2.33 -10.87 13.78
C THR A 59 3.62 -11.61 14.14
N PHE A 60 4.60 -10.89 14.68
CA PHE A 60 5.91 -11.42 15.06
C PHE A 60 6.08 -11.58 16.59
N GLY A 61 4.95 -11.69 17.31
CA GLY A 61 4.91 -11.84 18.77
C GLY A 61 5.14 -13.28 19.26
N ASP A 62 5.11 -13.50 20.58
CA ASP A 62 5.29 -14.83 21.17
C ASP A 62 4.14 -15.79 20.79
N GLN A 63 4.50 -17.05 20.50
CA GLN A 63 3.63 -18.03 19.84
C GLN A 63 2.29 -18.29 20.54
N GLU A 64 2.21 -18.13 21.87
CA GLU A 64 0.95 -18.32 22.62
C GLU A 64 -0.11 -17.27 22.26
N GLN A 65 0.29 -16.03 21.97
CA GLN A 65 -0.63 -14.98 21.51
C GLN A 65 -1.03 -15.14 20.03
N VAL A 66 -0.19 -15.80 19.24
CA VAL A 66 -0.44 -16.03 17.81
C VAL A 66 -1.47 -17.14 17.57
N ARG A 67 -1.49 -18.17 18.43
CA ARG A 67 -2.43 -19.30 18.32
C ARG A 67 -3.89 -18.88 18.56
N SER A 68 -4.16 -18.04 19.56
CA SER A 68 -5.52 -17.55 19.85
C SER A 68 -6.10 -16.68 18.73
N VAL A 69 -5.26 -15.95 17.99
CA VAL A 69 -5.68 -15.13 16.84
C VAL A 69 -5.96 -15.99 15.60
N LYS A 70 -5.20 -17.07 15.38
CA LYS A 70 -5.42 -17.99 14.24
C LYS A 70 -6.77 -18.71 14.34
N GLU A 71 -7.13 -19.24 15.51
CA GLU A 71 -8.40 -19.98 15.70
C GLU A 71 -9.64 -19.10 15.43
N MET A 72 -9.58 -17.80 15.75
CA MET A 72 -10.68 -16.87 15.48
C MET A 72 -10.78 -16.45 13.99
N THR A 73 -9.72 -16.62 13.21
CA THR A 73 -9.63 -16.18 11.81
C THR A 73 -10.03 -17.27 10.81
N GLU A 74 -9.93 -18.56 11.19
CA GLU A 74 -10.20 -19.73 10.34
C GLU A 74 -11.69 -19.92 10.03
N ILE A 75 -12.59 -19.51 10.92
CA ILE A 75 -14.05 -19.64 10.74
C ILE A 75 -14.58 -18.74 9.60
N SER A 76 -13.81 -17.73 9.17
CA SER A 76 -14.22 -16.72 8.17
C SER A 76 -13.39 -16.75 6.88
N ARG A 77 -13.02 -17.96 6.40
CA ARG A 77 -12.46 -18.17 5.05
C ARG A 77 -13.52 -18.38 3.97
N PHE A 78 -14.79 -18.56 4.34
CA PHE A 78 -15.87 -18.77 3.38
C PHE A 78 -16.43 -17.42 2.90
N CYS A 79 -16.43 -17.22 1.57
CA CYS A 79 -17.14 -16.17 0.80
C CYS A 79 -16.44 -14.83 0.48
N HIS A 80 -15.24 -14.53 0.97
CA HIS A 80 -14.63 -13.20 0.73
C HIS A 80 -13.58 -13.18 -0.39
N SER A 81 -13.72 -12.26 -1.36
CA SER A 81 -12.79 -12.12 -2.49
C SER A 81 -11.51 -11.37 -2.10
N LYS A 82 -10.34 -11.92 -2.46
CA LYS A 82 -9.04 -11.24 -2.28
C LYS A 82 -8.89 -10.12 -3.30
N LEU A 83 -8.52 -8.93 -2.81
CA LEU A 83 -8.28 -7.76 -3.63
C LEU A 83 -6.89 -7.83 -4.28
N ASN A 84 -6.81 -7.40 -5.55
CA ASN A 84 -5.53 -7.12 -6.19
C ASN A 84 -5.10 -5.70 -5.81
N VAL A 85 -4.27 -5.60 -4.78
CA VAL A 85 -3.85 -4.33 -4.19
C VAL A 85 -2.62 -3.82 -4.93
N ALA A 86 -2.67 -2.59 -5.44
CA ALA A 86 -1.57 -1.94 -6.14
C ALA A 86 -0.55 -1.36 -5.16
N THR A 87 -1.02 -0.73 -4.07
CA THR A 87 -0.15 -0.13 -3.06
C THR A 87 -0.85 -0.09 -1.71
N MET A 88 -0.07 -0.13 -0.62
CA MET A 88 -0.55 0.07 0.75
C MET A 88 0.45 0.91 1.54
N SER A 89 -0.07 1.86 2.33
CA SER A 89 0.70 2.77 3.19
C SER A 89 0.01 3.00 4.53
N GLN A 90 0.80 3.22 5.59
CA GLN A 90 0.27 3.60 6.89
C GLN A 90 0.00 5.11 6.92
N LEU A 91 -1.17 5.52 7.44
CA LEU A 91 -1.53 6.91 7.69
C LEU A 91 -1.62 7.16 9.18
N GLY A 92 -0.75 8.02 9.70
CA GLY A 92 -0.69 8.29 11.13
C GLY A 92 -0.44 7.01 11.93
N ARG A 93 -1.14 6.86 13.07
CA ARG A 93 -0.90 5.74 14.00
C ARG A 93 -1.87 4.58 13.84
N ASP A 94 -3.08 4.83 13.34
CA ASP A 94 -4.21 3.92 13.47
C ASP A 94 -5.04 3.81 12.19
N SER A 95 -4.47 4.26 11.06
CA SER A 95 -5.12 4.21 9.77
C SER A 95 -4.16 3.67 8.71
N VAL A 96 -4.73 3.04 7.70
CA VAL A 96 -4.02 2.55 6.52
C VAL A 96 -4.75 3.01 5.28
N LEU A 97 -3.97 3.23 4.23
CA LEU A 97 -4.45 3.53 2.89
C LEU A 97 -4.02 2.40 1.98
N PHE A 98 -4.92 1.92 1.14
CA PHE A 98 -4.62 0.96 0.10
C PHE A 98 -5.34 1.27 -1.19
N ALA A 99 -4.74 0.87 -2.31
CA ALA A 99 -5.28 1.12 -3.64
C ALA A 99 -5.60 -0.21 -4.36
N TYR A 100 -6.76 -0.29 -4.99
CA TYR A 100 -7.14 -1.42 -5.84
C TYR A 100 -8.07 -0.93 -6.95
N ARG A 101 -7.90 -1.46 -8.17
CA ARG A 101 -8.62 -1.01 -9.37
C ARG A 101 -8.52 0.51 -9.51
N ASN A 102 -9.63 1.23 -9.47
CA ASN A 102 -9.73 2.68 -9.58
C ASN A 102 -10.02 3.38 -8.24
N LYS A 103 -9.81 2.68 -7.11
CA LYS A 103 -10.13 3.19 -5.78
C LYS A 103 -8.90 3.27 -4.90
N VAL A 104 -8.85 4.32 -4.09
CA VAL A 104 -8.00 4.43 -2.92
C VAL A 104 -8.88 4.46 -1.70
N VAL A 105 -8.64 3.57 -0.74
CA VAL A 105 -9.46 3.39 0.46
C VAL A 105 -8.63 3.62 1.70
N ILE A 106 -9.19 4.35 2.66
CA ILE A 106 -8.62 4.64 3.96
C ILE A 106 -9.47 3.97 5.03
N THR A 107 -8.87 3.09 5.82
CA THR A 107 -9.54 2.42 6.93
C THR A 107 -8.73 2.57 8.21
N ASN A 108 -9.34 2.26 9.35
CA ASN A 108 -8.56 1.90 10.53
C ASN A 108 -7.85 0.54 10.36
N LEU A 109 -7.11 0.12 11.38
CA LEU A 109 -6.39 -1.16 11.36
C LEU A 109 -7.31 -2.38 11.42
N GLU A 110 -8.56 -2.18 11.86
CA GLU A 110 -9.63 -3.17 11.90
C GLU A 110 -10.36 -3.30 10.55
N GLY A 111 -10.03 -2.47 9.56
CA GLY A 111 -10.58 -2.50 8.21
C GLY A 111 -11.89 -1.75 8.03
N CYS A 112 -12.32 -0.95 9.00
CA CYS A 112 -13.50 -0.10 8.91
C CYS A 112 -13.15 1.28 8.34
N GLU A 113 -13.95 1.75 7.38
CA GLU A 113 -13.93 3.13 6.89
C GLU A 113 -14.38 4.09 8.01
N LYS A 114 -13.58 5.12 8.33
CA LYS A 114 -13.84 6.03 9.46
C LYS A 114 -14.75 7.22 9.10
N THR A 115 -14.74 7.64 7.83
CA THR A 115 -15.39 8.88 7.39
C THR A 115 -16.01 8.75 5.99
N LYS A 116 -16.82 9.73 5.57
CA LYS A 116 -17.36 9.78 4.19
C LYS A 116 -16.28 9.97 3.11
N LEU A 117 -15.11 10.49 3.46
CA LEU A 117 -13.97 10.68 2.55
C LEU A 117 -12.95 9.54 2.63
N SER A 118 -13.39 8.37 3.08
CA SER A 118 -12.53 7.17 3.17
C SER A 118 -12.24 6.56 1.80
N VAL A 119 -13.00 6.91 0.75
CA VAL A 119 -12.86 6.30 -0.58
C VAL A 119 -12.71 7.37 -1.66
N PHE A 120 -11.59 7.33 -2.37
CA PHE A 120 -11.29 8.18 -3.51
C PHE A 120 -11.44 7.34 -4.78
N THR A 121 -12.37 7.74 -5.65
CA THR A 121 -12.60 7.04 -6.93
C THR A 121 -12.02 7.85 -8.09
N PHE A 122 -11.20 7.17 -8.89
CA PHE A 122 -10.57 7.69 -10.09
C PHE A 122 -11.29 7.18 -11.33
N ASN A 123 -11.14 7.90 -12.45
CA ASN A 123 -11.67 7.51 -13.76
C ASN A 123 -10.71 6.57 -14.52
N PHE A 124 -9.65 6.08 -13.88
CA PHE A 124 -8.66 5.17 -14.44
C PHE A 124 -8.28 4.08 -13.43
N ASN A 125 -7.70 2.98 -13.93
CA ASN A 125 -7.09 1.97 -13.07
C ASN A 125 -5.74 2.47 -12.55
N ILE A 126 -5.56 2.37 -11.24
CA ILE A 126 -4.39 2.81 -10.52
C ILE A 126 -3.33 1.69 -10.56
N GLU A 127 -2.12 2.03 -11.00
CA GLU A 127 -0.97 1.12 -10.94
C GLU A 127 -0.14 1.32 -9.67
N TYR A 128 -0.12 2.54 -9.13
CA TYR A 128 0.60 2.87 -7.90
C TYR A 128 -0.01 4.07 -7.19
N VAL A 129 0.11 4.14 -5.86
CA VAL A 129 -0.26 5.34 -5.09
C VAL A 129 0.88 5.77 -4.18
N HIS A 130 1.28 7.03 -4.29
CA HIS A 130 2.10 7.69 -3.29
C HIS A 130 1.20 8.49 -2.34
N CYS A 131 1.37 8.30 -1.04
CA CYS A 131 0.63 9.08 -0.05
C CYS A 131 1.56 10.10 0.62
N MET A 132 1.10 11.34 0.66
CA MET A 132 1.74 12.48 1.30
C MET A 132 0.90 12.92 2.51
N THR A 133 1.37 13.92 3.25
CA THR A 133 0.75 14.36 4.50
C THR A 133 -0.71 14.82 4.32
N ASP A 134 -1.02 15.50 3.22
CA ASP A 134 -2.31 16.16 2.97
C ASP A 134 -2.98 15.71 1.65
N SER A 135 -2.34 14.81 0.91
CA SER A 135 -2.72 14.48 -0.45
C SER A 135 -2.22 13.09 -0.89
N ILE A 136 -2.80 12.60 -1.98
CA ILE A 136 -2.43 11.33 -2.63
C ILE A 136 -2.10 11.60 -4.08
N LEU A 137 -1.09 10.90 -4.60
CA LEU A 137 -0.75 10.86 -6.02
C LEU A 137 -1.07 9.47 -6.56
N ALA A 138 -2.09 9.36 -7.41
CA ALA A 138 -2.48 8.12 -8.07
C ALA A 138 -1.89 8.06 -9.47
N PHE A 139 -1.03 7.07 -9.70
CA PHE A 139 -0.32 6.87 -10.96
C PHE A 139 -1.06 5.87 -11.84
N HIS A 140 -1.08 6.18 -13.13
CA HIS A 140 -1.53 5.31 -14.20
C HIS A 140 -0.50 5.34 -15.33
N PRO A 141 -0.59 4.48 -16.36
CA PRO A 141 0.45 4.36 -17.38
C PRO A 141 0.82 5.67 -18.08
N HIS A 142 -0.11 6.62 -18.18
CA HIS A 142 0.08 7.85 -18.95
C HIS A 142 0.22 9.09 -18.08
N GLY A 143 0.36 8.95 -16.77
CA GLY A 143 0.28 10.13 -15.93
C GLY A 143 0.06 9.89 -14.45
N VAL A 144 -0.25 10.98 -13.77
CA VAL A 144 -0.49 11.02 -12.35
C VAL A 144 -1.56 12.06 -12.03
N GLN A 145 -2.50 11.68 -11.18
CA GLN A 145 -3.50 12.59 -10.62
C GLN A 145 -3.30 12.73 -9.12
N GLY A 146 -3.09 13.97 -8.67
CA GLY A 146 -3.02 14.36 -7.28
C GLY A 146 -4.39 14.76 -6.74
N ARG A 147 -4.74 14.29 -5.54
CA ARG A 147 -5.94 14.73 -4.83
C ARG A 147 -5.66 15.06 -3.38
N CYS A 148 -6.30 16.11 -2.87
CA CYS A 148 -6.23 16.45 -1.45
C CYS A 148 -7.06 15.49 -0.61
N LEU A 149 -6.49 15.02 0.50
CA LEU A 149 -7.11 14.05 1.40
C LEU A 149 -8.32 14.61 2.14
N SER A 150 -8.32 15.93 2.44
CA SER A 150 -9.35 16.55 3.28
C SER A 150 -10.65 16.87 2.55
N ASN A 151 -10.60 17.05 1.23
CA ASN A 151 -11.73 17.53 0.44
C ASN A 151 -11.84 16.87 -0.95
N ASN A 152 -10.93 15.94 -1.30
CA ASN A 152 -10.90 15.23 -2.58
C ASN A 152 -10.77 16.17 -3.81
N THR A 153 -10.29 17.41 -3.64
CA THR A 153 -10.03 18.30 -4.77
C THR A 153 -8.83 17.80 -5.56
N VAL A 154 -8.91 17.85 -6.88
CA VAL A 154 -7.77 17.54 -7.76
C VAL A 154 -6.74 18.65 -7.60
N THR A 155 -5.54 18.31 -7.16
CA THR A 155 -4.43 19.25 -6.95
C THR A 155 -3.42 19.21 -8.10
N GLN A 156 -3.33 18.07 -8.79
CA GLN A 156 -2.45 17.86 -9.93
C GLN A 156 -3.12 16.89 -10.91
N ASP A 157 -2.93 17.11 -12.21
CA ASP A 157 -3.41 16.20 -13.25
C ASP A 157 -2.42 16.26 -14.42
N ILE A 158 -1.47 15.33 -14.43
CA ILE A 158 -0.42 15.24 -15.44
C ILE A 158 -0.79 14.11 -16.38
N LEU A 159 -0.88 14.39 -17.67
CA LEU A 159 -1.20 13.42 -18.71
C LEU A 159 -0.21 13.55 -19.87
N ASP A 160 0.46 12.46 -20.20
CA ASP A 160 1.34 12.31 -21.35
C ASP A 160 1.04 10.99 -22.06
N MET A 161 0.32 11.11 -23.17
CA MET A 161 -0.06 9.98 -24.02
C MET A 161 1.07 9.53 -24.96
N SER A 162 2.25 10.17 -24.94
CA SER A 162 3.38 9.77 -25.78
C SER A 162 4.24 8.65 -25.15
N LYS A 163 4.14 8.49 -23.82
CA LYS A 163 4.94 7.57 -23.02
C LYS A 163 4.09 6.71 -22.10
N ILE A 164 4.69 5.62 -21.64
CA ILE A 164 4.22 4.82 -20.51
C ILE A 164 5.18 5.06 -19.35
N TYR A 165 4.62 5.29 -18.16
CA TYR A 165 5.33 5.49 -16.89
C TYR A 165 4.97 4.38 -15.91
N ARG A 166 5.95 3.90 -15.17
CA ARG A 166 5.76 2.97 -14.05
C ARG A 166 6.63 3.36 -12.87
N VAL A 167 6.05 3.42 -11.68
CA VAL A 167 6.82 3.65 -10.45
C VAL A 167 7.69 2.43 -10.15
N ILE A 168 8.98 2.65 -9.96
CA ILE A 168 9.98 1.61 -9.65
C ILE A 168 10.69 1.86 -8.31
N GLY A 169 10.48 3.01 -7.68
CA GLY A 169 11.05 3.33 -6.36
C GLY A 169 10.38 4.55 -5.74
N ASN A 170 10.37 4.63 -4.40
CA ASN A 170 9.62 5.64 -3.66
C ASN A 170 10.24 6.01 -2.30
N ASP A 171 11.57 5.94 -2.18
CA ASP A 171 12.26 6.21 -0.91
C ASP A 171 12.24 7.71 -0.56
N ARG A 172 13.23 8.47 -1.03
CA ARG A 172 13.25 9.94 -0.88
C ARG A 172 12.53 10.67 -2.01
N VAL A 173 12.59 10.09 -3.20
CA VAL A 173 12.03 10.66 -4.44
C VAL A 173 11.34 9.52 -5.19
N ILE A 174 10.21 9.83 -5.81
CA ILE A 174 9.52 8.86 -6.66
C ILE A 174 10.34 8.68 -7.93
N THR A 175 10.74 7.44 -8.20
CA THR A 175 11.50 7.06 -9.38
C THR A 175 10.57 6.33 -10.35
N LEU A 176 10.52 6.81 -11.58
CA LEU A 176 9.71 6.26 -12.65
C LEU A 176 10.62 5.61 -13.70
N LYS A 177 10.24 4.43 -14.17
CA LYS A 177 10.65 3.91 -15.47
C LYS A 177 9.71 4.50 -16.51
N SER A 178 10.23 5.04 -17.60
CA SER A 178 9.40 5.46 -18.74
C SER A 178 9.88 4.85 -20.06
N HIS A 179 8.96 4.70 -21.03
CA HIS A 179 9.30 4.40 -22.41
C HIS A 179 8.27 5.01 -23.38
N PRO A 180 8.67 5.38 -24.61
CA PRO A 180 7.75 5.81 -25.64
C PRO A 180 6.72 4.71 -25.99
N LEU A 181 5.50 5.10 -26.37
CA LEU A 181 4.51 4.15 -26.89
C LEU A 181 4.90 3.55 -28.24
N TYR A 182 5.59 4.34 -29.06
CA TYR A 182 5.97 3.95 -30.43
C TYR A 182 7.29 3.16 -30.51
N SER A 183 7.96 2.90 -29.37
CA SER A 183 9.21 2.14 -29.31
C SER A 183 9.39 1.50 -27.94
N CYS A 184 9.51 0.17 -27.91
CA CYS A 184 9.81 -0.60 -26.69
C CYS A 184 11.31 -0.77 -26.41
N GLU A 185 12.18 -0.19 -27.23
CA GLU A 185 13.63 -0.45 -27.20
C GLU A 185 14.41 0.53 -26.31
N LYS A 186 13.76 1.62 -25.87
CA LYS A 186 14.40 2.67 -25.06
C LYS A 186 13.62 2.88 -23.78
N TYR A 187 14.32 2.76 -22.66
CA TYR A 187 13.79 3.05 -21.33
C TYR A 187 14.57 4.20 -20.70
N ASP A 188 13.84 5.17 -20.16
CA ASP A 188 14.41 6.25 -19.38
C ASP A 188 14.07 6.04 -17.90
N ILE A 189 14.92 6.56 -17.02
CA ILE A 189 14.63 6.69 -15.58
C ILE A 189 14.35 8.16 -15.31
N CYS A 190 13.21 8.45 -14.71
CA CYS A 190 12.78 9.81 -14.36
C CYS A 190 12.62 9.93 -12.85
N LEU A 191 13.01 11.07 -12.30
CA LEU A 191 12.79 11.42 -10.89
C LEU A 191 11.64 12.43 -10.83
N LEU A 192 10.62 12.13 -10.02
CA LEU A 192 9.50 13.02 -9.77
C LEU A 192 9.71 13.72 -8.42
N THR A 193 10.06 15.00 -8.46
CA THR A 193 10.23 15.87 -7.29
C THR A 193 9.13 16.93 -7.26
N GLY A 194 8.77 17.40 -6.06
CA GLY A 194 7.92 18.58 -5.93
C GLY A 194 8.62 19.84 -6.46
N HIS A 195 7.84 20.84 -6.87
CA HIS A 195 8.39 22.17 -7.10
C HIS A 195 8.73 22.81 -5.74
N GLU A 196 9.98 23.26 -5.56
CA GLU A 196 10.24 24.30 -4.56
C GLU A 196 9.46 25.54 -4.99
N ALA A 197 8.63 26.09 -4.12
CA ALA A 197 8.00 27.38 -4.38
C ALA A 197 9.13 28.38 -4.62
N THR A 198 9.16 29.00 -5.80
CA THR A 198 10.01 30.16 -6.03
C THR A 198 9.65 31.17 -4.93
N PRO A 199 10.59 31.57 -4.05
CA PRO A 199 10.31 32.60 -3.07
C PRO A 199 9.78 33.82 -3.83
N LEU A 200 8.60 34.32 -3.45
CA LEU A 200 8.15 35.64 -3.88
C LEU A 200 9.20 36.65 -3.37
N GLU A 201 9.97 37.22 -4.29
CA GLU A 201 10.81 38.40 -4.04
C GLU A 201 9.95 39.61 -3.63
#